data_AF-A0A1V4MNP7-F1
#
_entry.id   AF-A0A1V4MNP7-F1
#
_cell.length_a   1.000
_cell.length_b   1.000
_cell.length_c   1.000
_cell.angle_alpha   90.00
_cell.angle_beta   90.00
_cell.angle_gamma   90.00
#
_symmetry.space_group_name_H-M   'P 1'
#
loop_
_entity.id
_entity.type
_entity.pdbx_description
1 polymer ?
#
loop_
_entity_poly.entity_id
_entity_poly.type
_entity_poly.pdbx_seq_one_letter_code
_entity_poly.pdbx_strand_id
1 'polypeptide(L)'
;MTRNRRIFAHILSSLMINLWFLLFTHALAFSQPIIIDHTCTDLTNVPEYWINKAKAMFRISYGHTSHGSQIETGMNLLKGQAGSLYWFDRNGTDSGLSFHDCKPSGDLGNPDRVTWASRTRVLSTFLCEFLIGQFFEEWQVVIHFSYWV
;
A
#
# COMPACT_ATOMS: atom_id res chain seq x y z
N MET A 1 -15.04 -50.76 41.64
CA MET A 1 -14.47 -50.23 40.39
C MET A 1 -15.30 -49.10 39.75
N THR A 2 -16.50 -48.77 40.24
CA THR A 2 -17.43 -47.81 39.60
C THR A 2 -17.31 -46.36 40.08
N ARG A 3 -16.93 -46.13 41.35
CA ARG A 3 -16.80 -44.78 41.95
C ARG A 3 -15.68 -43.95 41.31
N ASN A 4 -14.52 -44.55 41.07
CA ASN A 4 -13.38 -43.85 40.46
C ASN A 4 -13.67 -43.47 39.01
N ARG A 5 -14.37 -44.33 38.25
CA ARG A 5 -14.78 -44.02 36.86
C ARG A 5 -15.72 -42.82 36.77
N ARG A 6 -16.62 -42.65 37.76
CA ARG A 6 -17.52 -41.49 37.84
C ARG A 6 -16.76 -40.20 38.15
N ILE A 7 -15.81 -40.23 39.09
CA ILE A 7 -14.97 -39.06 39.43
C ILE A 7 -14.13 -38.62 38.22
N PHE A 8 -13.49 -39.57 37.52
CA PHE A 8 -12.72 -39.28 36.30
C PHE A 8 -13.59 -38.65 35.19
N ALA A 9 -14.83 -39.11 35.01
CA ALA A 9 -15.74 -38.55 34.02
C ALA A 9 -16.15 -37.09 34.34
N HIS A 10 -16.36 -36.76 35.62
CA HIS A 10 -16.68 -35.38 36.03
C HIS A 10 -15.48 -34.43 35.88
N ILE A 11 -14.27 -34.89 36.20
CA ILE A 11 -13.04 -34.11 36.01
C ILE A 11 -12.81 -33.85 34.52
N LEU A 12 -12.96 -34.87 33.67
CA LEU A 12 -12.79 -34.75 32.22
C LEU A 12 -13.85 -33.81 31.60
N SER A 13 -15.10 -33.91 32.04
CA SER A 13 -16.19 -33.02 31.59
C SER A 13 -15.93 -31.55 31.99
N SER A 14 -15.49 -31.31 33.23
CA SER A 14 -15.13 -29.96 33.69
C SER A 14 -13.95 -29.38 32.92
N LEU A 15 -12.91 -30.18 32.63
CA LEU A 15 -11.78 -29.76 31.81
C LEU A 15 -12.20 -29.41 30.38
N MET A 16 -13.09 -30.20 29.78
CA MET A 16 -13.62 -29.94 28.43
C MET A 16 -14.44 -28.65 28.38
N ILE A 17 -15.26 -28.37 29.40
CA ILE A 17 -16.05 -27.13 29.49
C ILE A 17 -15.13 -25.91 29.62
N ASN A 18 -14.14 -25.95 30.52
CA ASN A 18 -13.19 -24.84 30.68
C ASN A 18 -12.36 -24.61 29.41
N LEU A 19 -11.96 -25.67 28.71
CA LEU A 19 -11.27 -25.57 27.42
C LEU A 19 -12.17 -24.93 26.35
N TRP A 20 -13.46 -25.28 26.32
CA TRP A 20 -14.44 -24.65 25.42
C TRP A 20 -14.66 -23.17 25.73
N PHE A 21 -14.75 -22.77 27.00
CA PHE A 21 -14.86 -21.36 27.39
C PHE A 21 -13.60 -20.55 27.02
N LEU A 22 -12.40 -21.13 27.17
CA LEU A 22 -11.15 -20.50 26.76
C LEU A 22 -11.06 -20.33 25.23
N LEU A 23 -11.54 -21.29 24.45
CA LEU A 23 -11.57 -21.20 22.99
C LEU A 23 -12.64 -20.21 22.49
N PHE A 24 -13.78 -20.11 23.17
CA PHE A 24 -14.85 -19.18 22.80
C PHE A 24 -14.50 -17.71 23.09
N THR A 25 -13.74 -17.44 24.16
CA THR A 25 -13.33 -16.07 24.53
C THR A 25 -12.27 -15.48 23.60
N HIS A 26 -11.43 -16.30 22.95
CA HIS A 26 -10.46 -15.84 21.94
C HIS A 26 -11.09 -15.54 20.58
N ALA A 27 -12.29 -16.06 20.30
CA ALA A 27 -12.99 -15.84 19.02
C ALA A 27 -13.67 -14.47 18.92
N LEU A 28 -13.70 -13.68 20.00
CA LEU A 28 -14.26 -12.32 20.03
C LEU A 28 -13.17 -11.23 19.98
N ALA A 29 -12.01 -11.52 19.40
CA ALA A 29 -11.05 -10.50 19.04
C ALA A 29 -11.64 -9.61 17.94
N PHE A 30 -12.30 -8.52 18.35
CA PHE A 30 -12.85 -7.54 17.43
C PHE A 30 -11.73 -6.90 16.62
N SER A 31 -11.83 -7.02 15.29
CA SER A 31 -11.05 -6.20 14.37
C SER A 31 -11.41 -4.73 14.63
N GLN A 32 -10.45 -3.94 15.11
CA GLN A 32 -10.64 -2.50 15.26
C GLN A 32 -10.77 -1.88 13.86
N PRO A 33 -11.64 -0.87 13.68
CA PRO A 33 -11.72 -0.17 12.40
C PRO A 33 -10.37 0.50 12.10
N ILE A 34 -9.92 0.39 10.85
CA ILE A 34 -8.80 1.18 10.35
C ILE A 34 -9.33 2.60 10.16
N ILE A 35 -8.92 3.51 11.03
CA ILE A 35 -9.22 4.93 10.90
C ILE A 35 -8.05 5.55 10.13
N ILE A 36 -8.30 5.92 8.87
CA ILE A 36 -7.34 6.68 8.07
C ILE A 36 -7.40 8.13 8.53
N ASP A 37 -6.26 8.64 9.01
CA ASP A 37 -6.14 10.05 9.36
C ASP A 37 -6.08 10.89 8.08
N HIS A 38 -7.11 11.70 7.87
CA HIS A 38 -7.19 12.62 6.74
C HIS A 38 -6.68 14.04 7.10
N THR A 39 -6.19 14.28 8.31
CA THR A 39 -5.63 15.60 8.68
C THR A 39 -4.31 15.90 7.97
N CYS A 40 -3.66 14.90 7.38
CA CYS A 40 -2.44 15.03 6.59
C CYS A 40 -2.69 15.30 5.08
N THR A 41 -3.90 15.74 4.71
CA THR A 41 -4.28 15.95 3.30
C THR A 41 -4.11 17.38 2.80
N ASP A 42 -3.62 18.29 3.64
CA ASP A 42 -3.33 19.67 3.24
C ASP A 42 -2.06 19.73 2.40
N LEU A 43 -2.26 19.78 1.09
CA LEU A 43 -1.20 19.83 0.08
C LEU A 43 -0.36 21.11 0.14
N THR A 44 -0.83 22.18 0.79
CA THR A 44 -0.04 23.42 0.91
C THR A 44 1.18 23.24 1.81
N ASN A 45 1.18 22.20 2.65
CA ASN A 45 2.33 21.81 3.46
C ASN A 45 3.44 21.12 2.66
N VAL A 46 3.21 20.80 1.38
CA VAL A 46 4.24 20.24 0.48
C VAL A 46 4.92 21.40 -0.26
N PRO A 47 6.21 21.71 0.01
CA PRO A 47 6.91 22.76 -0.69
C PRO A 47 6.96 22.50 -2.20
N GLU A 48 6.68 23.54 -3.00
CA GLU A 48 6.71 23.46 -4.47
C GLU A 48 8.06 22.94 -5.01
N TYR A 49 9.17 23.26 -4.34
CA TYR A 49 10.50 22.74 -4.67
C TYR A 49 10.50 21.22 -4.84
N TRP A 50 9.83 20.48 -3.96
CA TRP A 50 9.81 19.02 -4.00
C TRP A 50 8.93 18.48 -5.12
N ILE A 51 7.83 19.18 -5.44
CA ILE A 51 6.96 18.84 -6.56
C ILE A 51 7.73 19.00 -7.88
N ASN A 52 8.41 20.12 -8.06
CA ASN A 52 9.19 20.40 -9.26
C ASN A 52 10.40 19.46 -9.38
N LYS A 53 11.06 19.15 -8.26
CA LYS A 53 12.15 18.15 -8.23
C LYS A 53 11.66 16.76 -8.62
N ALA A 54 10.50 16.33 -8.12
CA ALA A 54 9.89 15.05 -8.47
C ALA A 54 9.57 14.97 -9.97
N LYS A 55 8.96 16.02 -10.56
CA LYS A 55 8.68 16.09 -11.99
C LYS A 55 9.94 15.98 -12.86
N ALA A 56 11.04 16.63 -12.43
CA ALA A 56 12.29 16.63 -13.16
C ALA A 56 13.06 15.29 -13.05
N MET A 57 12.93 14.60 -11.92
CA MET A 57 13.73 13.41 -11.63
C MET A 57 13.01 12.10 -11.96
N PHE A 58 11.69 12.04 -11.81
CA PHE A 58 10.95 10.79 -11.87
C PHE A 58 10.22 10.58 -13.19
N ARG A 59 10.28 9.34 -13.64
CA ARG A 59 9.37 8.76 -14.64
C ARG A 59 8.67 7.59 -13.97
N ILE A 60 7.39 7.76 -13.67
CA ILE A 60 6.63 6.80 -12.87
C ILE A 60 5.86 5.88 -13.82
N SER A 61 5.87 4.58 -13.52
CA SER A 61 4.98 3.61 -14.14
C SER A 61 4.14 2.97 -13.05
N TYR A 62 2.83 2.89 -13.26
CA TYR A 62 1.88 2.33 -12.30
C TYR A 62 1.03 1.27 -12.99
N GLY A 63 1.31 0.01 -12.66
CA GLY A 63 0.54 -1.13 -13.12
C GLY A 63 -0.57 -1.45 -12.14
N HIS A 64 -1.82 -1.49 -12.60
CA HIS A 64 -2.95 -1.83 -11.75
C HIS A 64 -4.09 -2.49 -12.55
N THR A 65 -5.06 -3.02 -11.83
CA THR A 65 -6.34 -3.49 -12.37
C THR A 65 -7.47 -2.49 -12.02
N SER A 66 -8.72 -2.84 -12.32
CA SER A 66 -9.88 -1.94 -12.25
C SER A 66 -10.02 -1.16 -10.94
N HIS A 67 -9.70 -1.76 -9.79
CA HIS A 67 -9.80 -1.08 -8.49
C HIS A 67 -8.64 -0.11 -8.22
N GLY A 68 -7.49 -0.29 -8.86
CA GLY A 68 -6.30 0.52 -8.60
C GLY A 68 -6.30 1.89 -9.28
N SER A 69 -7.32 2.23 -10.08
CA SER A 69 -7.43 3.52 -10.78
C SER A 69 -7.67 4.72 -9.85
N GLN A 70 -7.90 4.48 -8.55
CA GLN A 70 -8.12 5.53 -7.56
C GLN A 70 -6.97 6.55 -7.51
N ILE A 71 -5.71 6.10 -7.68
CA ILE A 71 -4.54 6.99 -7.70
C ILE A 71 -4.59 7.91 -8.93
N GLU A 72 -4.77 7.34 -10.12
CA GLU A 72 -4.83 8.10 -11.38
C GLU A 72 -6.03 9.07 -11.38
N THR A 73 -7.17 8.64 -10.83
CA THR A 73 -8.36 9.49 -10.64
C THR A 73 -8.05 10.67 -9.73
N GLY A 74 -7.41 10.43 -8.58
CA GLY A 74 -6.98 11.48 -7.66
C GLY A 74 -5.99 12.46 -8.30
N MET A 75 -5.01 11.93 -9.05
CA MET A 75 -4.06 12.77 -9.78
C MET A 75 -4.76 13.65 -10.83
N ASN A 76 -5.72 13.12 -11.57
CA ASN A 76 -6.52 13.90 -12.53
C ASN A 76 -7.31 15.02 -11.86
N LEU A 77 -7.88 14.78 -10.67
CA LEU A 77 -8.55 15.81 -9.89
C LEU A 77 -7.59 16.95 -9.53
N LEU A 78 -6.39 16.63 -9.05
CA LEU A 78 -5.37 17.64 -8.71
C LEU A 78 -4.90 18.40 -9.95
N LYS A 79 -4.65 17.69 -11.06
CA LYS A 79 -4.26 18.28 -12.35
C LYS A 79 -5.29 19.30 -12.87
N GLY A 80 -6.58 19.05 -12.65
CA GLY A 80 -7.68 19.90 -13.13
C GLY A 80 -7.93 21.18 -12.31
N GLN A 81 -7.23 21.39 -11.19
CA GLN A 81 -7.42 22.59 -10.36
C GLN A 81 -6.86 23.85 -11.03
N ALA A 82 -7.51 25.00 -10.80
CA ALA A 82 -7.03 26.28 -11.31
C ALA A 82 -5.65 26.62 -10.71
N GLY A 83 -4.68 26.92 -11.57
CA GLY A 83 -3.29 27.16 -11.13
C GLY A 83 -2.58 25.91 -10.61
N SER A 84 -3.06 24.71 -10.95
CA SER A 84 -2.48 23.45 -10.47
C SER A 84 -1.00 23.31 -10.79
N LEU A 85 -0.22 22.98 -9.76
CA LEU A 85 1.17 22.55 -9.90
C LEU A 85 1.29 21.08 -10.34
N TYR A 86 0.19 20.34 -10.47
CA TYR A 86 0.20 18.87 -10.61
C TYR A 86 0.00 18.39 -12.04
N TRP A 87 0.45 19.15 -13.04
CA TRP A 87 0.45 18.68 -14.42
C TRP A 87 1.26 17.39 -14.57
N PHE A 88 0.66 16.41 -15.24
CA PHE A 88 1.29 15.14 -15.60
C PHE A 88 0.74 14.65 -16.94
N ASP A 89 1.57 13.90 -17.65
CA ASP A 89 1.20 13.16 -18.85
C ASP A 89 2.17 12.00 -19.05
N ARG A 90 1.98 11.23 -20.12
CA ARG A 90 2.80 10.04 -20.38
C ARG A 90 4.30 10.36 -20.52
N ASN A 91 4.64 11.49 -21.12
CA ASN A 91 6.00 11.84 -21.49
C ASN A 91 6.66 12.86 -20.55
N GLY A 92 5.89 13.52 -19.68
CA GLY A 92 6.33 14.63 -18.84
C GLY A 92 6.45 15.94 -19.61
N THR A 93 5.53 16.22 -20.54
CA THR A 93 5.52 17.48 -21.31
C THR A 93 5.11 18.65 -20.42
N ASP A 94 5.38 19.88 -20.87
CA ASP A 94 5.08 21.11 -20.13
C ASP A 94 5.64 21.13 -18.69
N SER A 95 6.83 20.54 -18.49
CA SER A 95 7.46 20.35 -17.17
C SER A 95 6.58 19.56 -16.19
N GLY A 96 5.75 18.66 -16.72
CA GLY A 96 4.90 17.76 -15.95
C GLY A 96 5.62 16.50 -15.50
N LEU A 97 4.97 15.78 -14.57
CA LEU A 97 5.42 14.46 -14.17
C LEU A 97 5.18 13.47 -15.32
N SER A 98 6.19 12.67 -15.68
CA SER A 98 6.01 11.54 -16.59
C SER A 98 5.35 10.39 -15.84
N PHE A 99 4.15 10.02 -16.26
CA PHE A 99 3.33 8.98 -15.64
C PHE A 99 2.78 7.99 -16.67
N HIS A 100 3.19 6.74 -16.57
CA HIS A 100 2.76 5.64 -17.42
C HIS A 100 1.71 4.81 -16.69
N ASP A 101 0.45 5.12 -16.95
CA ASP A 101 -0.69 4.38 -16.41
C ASP A 101 -0.84 2.98 -17.02
N CYS A 102 -1.35 2.03 -16.23
CA CYS A 102 -1.53 0.63 -16.60
C CYS A 102 -0.24 -0.06 -17.14
N LYS A 103 0.94 0.35 -16.64
CA LYS A 103 2.24 -0.22 -17.03
C LYS A 103 3.10 -0.57 -15.80
N PRO A 104 3.60 -1.81 -15.69
CA PRO A 104 3.37 -2.96 -16.57
C PRO A 104 1.92 -3.46 -16.41
N SER A 105 1.44 -4.32 -17.32
CA SER A 105 0.09 -4.86 -17.18
C SER A 105 -0.04 -5.78 -15.95
N GLY A 106 -1.23 -5.75 -15.35
CA GLY A 106 -1.57 -6.55 -14.18
C GLY A 106 -1.32 -5.83 -12.87
N ASP A 107 -1.68 -6.50 -11.78
CA ASP A 107 -1.58 -5.98 -10.43
C ASP A 107 -0.20 -6.26 -9.80
N LEU A 108 0.26 -5.36 -8.93
CA LEU A 108 1.47 -5.50 -8.13
C LEU A 108 1.24 -6.54 -7.02
N GLY A 109 1.33 -7.81 -7.40
CA GLY A 109 1.08 -8.93 -6.49
C GLY A 109 0.56 -10.17 -7.20
N ASN A 110 -0.06 -9.99 -8.38
CA ASN A 110 -0.58 -11.08 -9.18
C ASN A 110 0.44 -11.52 -10.27
N PRO A 111 0.70 -12.83 -10.46
CA PRO A 111 0.01 -13.97 -9.83
C PRO A 111 0.60 -14.46 -8.50
N ASP A 112 1.86 -14.14 -8.22
CA ASP A 112 2.68 -14.88 -7.24
C ASP A 112 3.46 -13.97 -6.27
N ARG A 113 3.17 -12.65 -6.28
CA ARG A 113 3.88 -11.61 -5.52
C ARG A 113 5.38 -11.50 -5.81
N VAL A 114 5.88 -12.14 -6.87
CA VAL A 114 7.30 -12.12 -7.27
C VAL A 114 7.47 -11.65 -8.71
N THR A 115 6.58 -12.07 -9.62
CA THR A 115 6.62 -11.75 -11.05
C THR A 115 6.60 -10.24 -11.31
N TRP A 116 5.92 -9.45 -10.47
CA TRP A 116 5.88 -7.99 -10.60
C TRP A 116 7.29 -7.36 -10.59
N ALA A 117 8.22 -7.90 -9.79
CA ALA A 117 9.59 -7.38 -9.70
C ALA A 117 10.35 -7.54 -11.03
N SER A 118 10.11 -8.62 -11.75
CA SER A 118 10.67 -8.79 -13.10
C SER A 118 10.03 -7.81 -14.10
N ARG A 119 8.70 -7.66 -14.04
CA ARG A 119 7.96 -6.72 -14.92
C ARG A 119 8.37 -5.26 -14.72
N THR A 120 8.67 -4.85 -13.49
CA THR A 120 9.09 -3.47 -13.17
C THR A 120 10.57 -3.21 -13.43
N ARG A 121 11.44 -4.23 -13.33
CA ARG A 121 12.86 -4.11 -13.70
C ARG A 121 13.04 -3.67 -15.15
N VAL A 122 12.25 -4.21 -16.08
CA VAL A 122 12.31 -3.82 -17.50
C VAL A 122 11.99 -2.33 -17.70
N LEU A 123 11.04 -1.79 -16.92
CA LEU A 123 10.67 -0.37 -16.96
C LEU A 123 11.72 0.54 -16.31
N SER A 124 12.48 0.02 -15.35
CA SER A 124 13.54 0.74 -14.64
C SER A 124 14.85 0.81 -15.42
N THR A 125 14.99 0.09 -16.54
CA THR A 125 16.25 -0.06 -17.29
C THR A 125 16.71 1.19 -18.06
N PHE A 126 16.20 2.41 -17.78
CA PHE A 126 16.61 3.58 -18.57
C PHE A 126 17.25 4.77 -17.85
N LEU A 127 17.25 4.94 -16.53
CA LEU A 127 18.05 5.97 -15.84
C LEU A 127 17.69 5.97 -14.35
N CYS A 128 18.55 5.45 -13.45
CA CYS A 128 18.68 5.89 -12.04
C CYS A 128 19.44 4.87 -11.17
N GLU A 129 20.76 4.71 -11.37
CA GLU A 129 21.60 4.18 -10.26
C GLU A 129 22.22 5.30 -9.41
N PHE A 130 22.07 6.58 -9.78
CA PHE A 130 22.79 7.68 -9.11
C PHE A 130 21.93 8.67 -8.31
N LEU A 131 20.62 8.81 -8.60
CA LEU A 131 19.82 9.94 -8.08
C LEU A 131 18.85 9.58 -6.94
N ILE A 132 18.61 8.29 -6.69
CA ILE A 132 17.70 7.84 -5.62
C ILE A 132 18.37 7.96 -4.23
N GLY A 133 19.70 7.93 -4.13
CA GLY A 133 20.39 8.02 -2.82
C GLY A 133 20.22 9.36 -2.10
N GLN A 134 20.05 10.47 -2.82
CA GLN A 134 20.11 11.82 -2.24
C GLN A 134 18.74 12.39 -1.80
N PHE A 135 17.63 11.80 -2.26
CA PHE A 135 16.27 12.26 -1.94
C PHE A 135 15.71 11.62 -0.66
N PHE A 136 16.18 10.41 -0.31
CA PHE A 136 15.58 9.58 0.75
C PHE A 136 16.17 9.83 2.15
N GLU A 137 17.28 10.56 2.28
CA GLU A 137 17.86 10.85 3.60
C GLU A 137 17.18 12.02 4.33
N GLU A 138 16.59 12.98 3.60
CA GLU A 138 15.95 14.17 4.22
C GLU A 138 14.44 14.00 4.47
N TRP A 139 13.78 13.11 3.74
CA TRP A 139 12.42 12.70 4.03
C TRP A 139 12.42 11.18 4.09
N GLN A 140 12.06 10.62 5.24
CA GLN A 140 11.79 9.19 5.46
C GLN A 140 10.60 8.69 4.61
N VAL A 141 10.50 9.07 3.33
CA VAL A 141 9.59 8.50 2.36
C VAL A 141 10.18 7.17 1.96
N VAL A 142 10.10 6.20 2.87
CA VAL A 142 10.08 4.81 2.46
C VAL A 142 8.85 4.69 1.57
N ILE A 143 9.05 4.59 0.25
CA ILE A 143 8.00 4.06 -0.61
C ILE A 143 7.95 2.57 -0.28
N HIS A 144 7.39 2.27 0.90
CA HIS A 144 6.92 0.95 1.22
C HIS A 144 5.68 0.83 0.35
N PHE A 145 5.81 0.16 -0.78
CA PHE A 145 4.66 -0.33 -1.52
C PHE A 145 3.89 -1.21 -0.54
N SER A 146 2.93 -0.60 0.16
CA SER A 146 2.12 -1.29 1.14
C SER A 146 1.36 -2.36 0.40
N TYR A 147 1.75 -3.61 0.66
CA TYR A 147 1.01 -4.80 0.32
C TYR A 147 -0.36 -4.68 0.98
N TRP A 148 -1.38 -4.33 0.21
CA TRP A 148 -2.75 -4.64 0.57
C TRP A 148 -3.05 -6.05 0.07
N VAL A 149 -3.23 -6.95 1.03
CA VAL A 149 -3.90 -8.24 0.85
C VAL A 149 -5.39 -7.97 0.65
#